data_AF-A0AAP4BCT3-F1
#
_entry.id   AF-A0AAP4BCT3-F1
#
_cell.length_a   1.000
_cell.length_b   1.000
_cell.length_c   1.000
_cell.angle_alpha   90.00
_cell.angle_beta   90.00
_cell.angle_gamma   90.00
#
_symmetry.space_group_name_H-M   'P 1'
#
loop_
_entity.id
_entity.type
_entity.pdbx_description
1 polymer ?
#
loop_
_entity_poly.entity_id
_entity_poly.type
_entity_poly.pdbx_seq_one_letter_code
_entity_poly.pdbx_strand_id
1 'polypeptide(L)'
;MNKKVMSLLLSLILVVTSVFVSNIVAYAEEPSGGLKVTATSNYFPKKSTFVANSEEYVTVTYFINSSKDMLDTQWELKYDPACLEFNNAVNMNEAGDDLNLMPSVDDLVWKVITNEETGEQTGRIEANAHRLKLYKFAGKGYIPFVTATFKVIGSGETTVDLFVDILTLSRLGSNFMTDPAEEEVIVDFGVINVTPTVPSRETAVHSGLYDPHCDITAPVISGIENGKTYCDTVEFEVSDNVGVANVKAGDVELSPTNGKYTLEKGIGTVKVVATDKSDNTAEVTVTVNDGHTWNNGVCSVCDYTCVHKDDSSNHTGGTEIRGAKDATCTEEGYTGDTYCKGCGVKLSTGSSTNKLSHDLVNTPAKDATAAETGNKEYWHCKDCGKYFADEKGTNEIKPDDTVIPKLPPDIIKGKGQSITTGEKKALSFTSNAAFNDFIRVELDGKTLDETDYTAREGSTVVILKADCVGALSAGEHRIGIVSESGTAVTTFTVKEKMTADNEIQSPQTGDNSSLFLWTALLFISAFGVLGRTIYCRRKRA
;
A
#
# COMPACT_ATOMS: atom_id res chain seq x y z
N MET A 1 31.14 -45.09 -25.07
CA MET A 1 31.73 -43.85 -25.62
C MET A 1 30.73 -42.74 -25.33
N ASN A 2 31.03 -41.61 -24.70
CA ASN A 2 32.29 -41.01 -24.31
C ASN A 2 32.06 -40.04 -23.14
N LYS A 3 33.02 -40.01 -22.21
CA LYS A 3 33.19 -38.94 -21.21
C LYS A 3 33.78 -37.69 -21.89
N LYS A 4 33.66 -36.55 -21.20
CA LYS A 4 34.30 -35.23 -21.46
C LYS A 4 33.52 -34.40 -22.50
N VAL A 5 33.14 -33.16 -22.25
CA VAL A 5 34.02 -32.04 -21.85
C VAL A 5 33.28 -31.05 -20.95
N MET A 6 34.01 -30.61 -19.93
CA MET A 6 33.75 -29.55 -18.98
C MET A 6 34.44 -28.27 -19.49
N SER A 7 33.74 -27.14 -19.63
CA SER A 7 34.31 -25.77 -19.51
C SER A 7 33.30 -24.64 -19.83
N LEU A 8 32.89 -23.94 -18.76
CA LEU A 8 32.66 -22.49 -18.58
C LEU A 8 31.71 -21.63 -19.45
N LEU A 9 30.89 -20.86 -18.70
CA LEU A 9 30.31 -19.52 -18.94
C LEU A 9 29.18 -19.47 -19.99
N LEU A 10 28.00 -18.87 -19.77
CA LEU A 10 27.66 -17.64 -19.06
C LEU A 10 26.11 -17.58 -18.86
N SER A 11 25.65 -17.03 -17.73
CA SER A 11 24.38 -16.28 -17.55
C SER A 11 23.04 -16.92 -17.97
N LEU A 12 22.22 -17.34 -17.00
CA LEU A 12 20.90 -16.73 -16.79
C LEU A 12 20.35 -17.04 -15.38
N ILE A 13 20.11 -15.98 -14.63
CA ILE A 13 19.42 -15.92 -13.35
C ILE A 13 17.94 -16.18 -13.58
N LEU A 14 17.31 -17.10 -12.83
CA LEU A 14 15.96 -16.87 -12.33
C LEU A 14 15.67 -17.68 -11.05
N VAL A 15 15.17 -16.92 -10.09
CA VAL A 15 14.88 -17.20 -8.68
C VAL A 15 13.67 -18.10 -8.53
N VAL A 16 13.79 -19.19 -7.74
CA VAL A 16 12.75 -19.64 -6.81
C VAL A 16 13.43 -20.36 -5.63
N THR A 17 13.61 -19.67 -4.52
CA THR A 17 13.87 -20.32 -3.22
C THR A 17 12.74 -19.96 -2.27
N SER A 18 11.88 -20.94 -2.02
CA SER A 18 10.91 -20.95 -0.93
C SER A 18 11.64 -20.87 0.41
N VAL A 19 11.38 -19.82 1.18
CA VAL A 19 11.86 -19.67 2.55
C VAL A 19 11.04 -20.61 3.44
N PHE A 20 11.60 -21.78 3.76
CA PHE A 20 11.22 -22.51 4.97
C PHE A 20 11.87 -21.79 6.15
N VAL A 21 11.10 -21.00 6.89
CA VAL A 21 11.51 -20.48 8.20
C VAL A 21 11.53 -21.67 9.15
N SER A 22 12.71 -22.24 9.35
CA SER A 22 12.95 -23.18 10.45
C SER A 22 13.06 -22.33 11.72
N ASN A 23 12.18 -22.58 12.69
CA ASN A 23 12.33 -22.09 14.06
C ASN A 23 13.62 -22.65 14.64
N ILE A 24 14.72 -21.92 14.46
CA ILE A 24 15.94 -22.10 15.23
C ILE A 24 15.68 -21.37 16.55
N VAL A 25 15.25 -22.13 17.56
CA VAL A 25 15.43 -21.72 18.95
C VAL A 25 16.94 -21.76 19.17
N ALA A 26 17.59 -20.61 19.03
CA ALA A 26 18.96 -20.45 19.47
C ALA A 26 18.95 -20.59 21.00
N TYR A 27 19.30 -21.78 21.49
CA TYR A 27 19.69 -21.94 22.87
C TYR A 27 20.91 -21.05 23.07
N ALA A 28 20.86 -20.11 24.00
CA ALA A 28 22.03 -19.34 24.39
C ALA A 28 23.15 -20.33 24.72
N GLU A 29 24.30 -20.20 24.04
CA GLU A 29 25.50 -20.93 24.45
C GLU A 29 25.84 -20.47 25.87
N GLU A 30 25.68 -21.38 26.84
CA GLU A 30 26.13 -21.12 28.21
C GLU A 30 27.63 -20.79 28.17
N PRO A 31 28.09 -19.80 28.96
CA PRO A 31 29.47 -19.35 28.91
C PRO A 31 30.43 -20.53 29.09
N SER A 32 31.30 -20.74 28.09
CA SER A 32 32.27 -21.83 28.11
C SER A 32 33.32 -21.56 29.20
N GLY A 33 33.07 -22.09 30.40
CA GLY A 33 33.97 -21.99 31.55
C GLY A 33 33.35 -21.27 32.75
N GLY A 34 32.75 -22.06 33.64
CA GLY A 34 32.24 -21.65 34.95
C GLY A 34 31.49 -22.80 35.62
N LEU A 35 30.91 -22.53 36.79
CA LEU A 35 30.10 -23.47 37.55
C LEU A 35 28.74 -22.85 37.83
N LYS A 36 27.68 -23.45 37.30
CA LYS A 36 26.31 -23.09 37.65
C LYS A 36 25.93 -23.78 38.96
N VAL A 37 25.76 -23.00 40.01
CA VAL A 37 25.42 -23.49 41.34
C VAL A 37 23.93 -23.29 41.57
N THR A 38 23.24 -24.37 41.89
CA THR A 38 21.81 -24.36 42.19
C THR A 38 21.58 -24.72 43.66
N ALA A 39 21.00 -23.81 44.43
CA ALA A 39 20.54 -24.08 45.78
C ALA A 39 19.12 -24.64 45.75
N THR A 40 18.90 -25.76 46.44
CA THR A 40 17.59 -26.41 46.59
C THR A 40 17.31 -26.73 48.04
N SER A 41 16.03 -26.91 48.38
CA SER A 41 15.64 -27.34 49.71
C SER A 41 14.25 -27.95 49.72
N ASN A 42 13.95 -28.79 50.71
CA ASN A 42 12.58 -29.19 51.02
C ASN A 42 11.74 -28.03 51.58
N TYR A 43 12.36 -27.03 52.20
CA TYR A 43 11.68 -25.92 52.87
C TYR A 43 11.93 -24.56 52.21
N PHE A 44 13.11 -24.29 51.66
CA PHE A 44 13.44 -22.99 51.05
C PHE A 44 13.26 -22.97 49.52
N PRO A 45 13.00 -21.79 48.91
CA PRO A 45 12.84 -21.69 47.46
C PRO A 45 14.14 -21.98 46.71
N LYS A 46 14.03 -22.51 45.50
CA LYS A 46 15.18 -22.76 44.61
C LYS A 46 15.78 -21.43 44.10
N LYS A 47 17.11 -21.33 44.08
CA LYS A 47 17.86 -20.24 43.43
C LYS A 47 19.07 -20.81 42.69
N SER A 48 19.44 -20.23 41.56
CA SER A 48 20.64 -20.60 40.81
C SER A 48 21.42 -19.35 40.44
N THR A 49 22.75 -19.47 40.39
CA THR A 49 23.64 -18.45 39.82
C THR A 49 24.74 -19.11 38.99
N PHE A 50 25.40 -18.34 38.15
CA PHE A 50 26.58 -18.77 37.41
C PHE A 50 27.84 -18.17 38.05
N VAL A 51 28.77 -19.01 38.47
CA VAL A 51 30.04 -18.62 39.08
C VAL A 51 31.13 -18.71 38.02
N ALA A 52 31.78 -17.59 37.71
CA ALA A 52 32.85 -17.55 36.73
C ALA A 52 34.10 -18.30 37.24
N ASN A 53 34.90 -18.86 36.33
CA ASN A 53 36.15 -19.55 36.67
C ASN A 53 37.18 -18.69 37.44
N SER A 54 37.05 -17.36 37.41
CA SER A 54 37.89 -16.44 38.17
C SER A 54 37.55 -16.37 39.65
N GLU A 55 36.35 -16.81 40.04
CA GLU A 55 35.87 -16.77 41.41
C GLU A 55 36.33 -18.01 42.17
N GLU A 56 37.00 -17.80 43.30
CA GLU A 56 37.53 -18.90 44.12
C GLU A 56 36.45 -19.53 45.01
N TYR A 57 35.44 -18.74 45.40
CA TYR A 57 34.41 -19.13 46.36
C TYR A 57 33.01 -18.89 45.82
N VAL A 58 32.06 -19.65 46.34
CA VAL A 58 30.62 -19.41 46.19
C VAL A 58 29.97 -19.61 47.55
N THR A 59 29.02 -18.75 47.88
CA THR A 59 28.26 -18.85 49.13
C THR A 59 26.78 -19.09 48.82
N VAL A 60 26.21 -20.06 49.54
CA VAL A 60 24.78 -20.37 49.51
C VAL A 60 24.18 -20.01 50.86
N THR A 61 23.14 -19.19 50.85
CA THR A 61 22.43 -18.76 52.07
C THR A 61 20.93 -18.98 51.94
N TYR A 62 20.36 -19.65 52.92
CA TYR A 62 18.93 -19.83 53.11
C TYR A 62 18.45 -18.87 54.19
N PHE A 63 17.51 -17.97 53.87
CA PHE A 63 17.03 -16.94 54.78
C PHE A 63 15.63 -17.24 55.29
N ILE A 64 15.39 -16.98 56.57
CA ILE A 64 14.08 -17.10 57.20
C ILE A 64 13.71 -15.78 57.89
N ASN A 65 12.44 -15.38 57.77
CA ASN A 65 11.86 -14.28 58.54
C ASN A 65 10.59 -14.79 59.22
N SER A 66 10.56 -14.70 60.55
CA SER A 66 9.52 -15.31 61.37
C SER A 66 9.00 -14.33 62.42
N SER A 67 7.73 -14.49 62.80
CA SER A 67 7.14 -13.80 63.95
C SER A 67 7.40 -14.49 65.30
N LYS A 68 8.01 -15.69 65.29
CA LYS A 68 8.38 -16.49 66.46
C LYS A 68 9.88 -16.78 66.46
N ASP A 69 10.45 -16.94 67.65
CA ASP A 69 11.85 -17.31 67.84
C ASP A 69 12.02 -18.82 67.60
N MET A 70 13.24 -19.27 67.27
CA MET A 70 13.51 -20.69 67.00
C MET A 70 13.84 -21.44 68.30
N LEU A 71 13.18 -22.57 68.52
CA LEU A 71 13.40 -23.44 69.68
C LEU A 71 14.43 -24.53 69.34
N ASP A 72 14.20 -25.25 68.25
CA ASP A 72 15.07 -26.32 67.78
C ASP A 72 15.14 -26.38 66.26
N THR A 73 16.22 -27.00 65.79
CA THR A 73 16.45 -27.26 64.38
C THR A 73 17.35 -28.47 64.19
N GLN A 74 17.11 -29.24 63.15
CA GLN A 74 17.98 -30.28 62.65
C GLN A 74 17.95 -30.24 61.13
N TRP A 75 19.12 -30.30 60.49
CA TRP A 75 19.20 -30.25 59.04
C TRP A 75 20.44 -30.95 58.50
N GLU A 76 20.36 -31.32 57.22
CA GLU A 76 21.44 -31.87 56.42
C GLU A 76 21.62 -31.04 55.15
N LEU A 77 22.87 -30.66 54.85
CA LEU A 77 23.26 -29.98 53.62
C LEU A 77 24.07 -30.94 52.76
N LYS A 78 23.65 -31.14 51.51
CA LYS A 78 24.34 -31.96 50.51
C LYS A 78 24.96 -31.08 49.43
N TYR A 79 26.15 -31.41 48.98
CA TYR A 79 26.84 -30.78 47.84
C TYR A 79 27.68 -31.82 47.11
N ASP A 80 28.11 -31.51 45.88
CA ASP A 80 28.99 -32.37 45.11
C ASP A 80 30.47 -32.07 45.42
N PRO A 81 31.21 -33.00 46.08
CA PRO A 81 32.62 -32.81 46.40
C PRO A 81 33.54 -32.82 45.17
N ALA A 82 33.04 -33.16 43.97
CA ALA A 82 33.79 -32.98 42.72
C ALA A 82 33.75 -31.54 42.20
N CYS A 83 32.78 -30.74 42.62
CA CYS A 83 32.59 -29.35 42.18
C CYS A 83 32.93 -28.33 43.29
N LEU A 84 32.65 -28.69 44.54
CA LEU A 84 32.68 -27.79 45.69
C LEU A 84 33.41 -28.44 46.87
N GLU A 85 34.29 -27.70 47.53
CA GLU A 85 34.95 -28.12 48.76
C GLU A 85 34.49 -27.22 49.92
N PHE A 86 33.98 -27.82 51.01
CA PHE A 86 33.63 -27.06 52.20
C PHE A 86 34.91 -26.75 53.00
N ASN A 87 35.20 -25.47 53.21
CA ASN A 87 36.40 -25.06 53.96
C ASN A 87 35.98 -24.38 55.27
N ASN A 88 36.37 -24.98 56.40
CA ASN A 88 36.02 -24.47 57.73
C ASN A 88 36.53 -23.03 57.93
N ALA A 89 37.74 -22.70 57.47
CA ALA A 89 38.39 -21.42 57.76
C ALA A 89 37.62 -20.22 57.17
N VAL A 90 37.01 -20.39 56.00
CA VAL A 90 36.23 -19.32 55.33
C VAL A 90 34.78 -19.26 55.80
N ASN A 91 34.34 -20.25 56.58
CA ASN A 91 33.02 -20.28 57.19
C ASN A 91 33.06 -19.92 58.67
N MET A 92 34.20 -19.52 59.23
CA MET A 92 34.28 -19.05 60.62
C MET A 92 33.81 -17.60 60.76
N ASN A 93 33.33 -17.25 61.96
CA ASN A 93 33.03 -15.87 62.34
C ASN A 93 34.32 -15.03 62.41
N GLU A 94 34.19 -13.69 62.54
CA GLU A 94 35.34 -12.77 62.60
C GLU A 94 36.32 -13.08 63.74
N ALA A 95 35.86 -13.74 64.81
CA ALA A 95 36.69 -14.14 65.95
C ALA A 95 37.45 -15.45 65.69
N GLY A 96 37.05 -16.24 64.70
CA GLY A 96 37.61 -17.57 64.42
C GLY A 96 37.15 -18.65 65.41
N ASP A 97 36.19 -18.34 66.27
CA ASP A 97 35.79 -19.17 67.41
C ASP A 97 34.57 -20.05 67.10
N ASP A 98 33.65 -19.57 66.25
CA ASP A 98 32.43 -20.29 65.86
C ASP A 98 32.26 -20.31 64.34
N LEU A 99 31.62 -21.37 63.82
CA LEU A 99 31.23 -21.40 62.41
C LEU A 99 29.98 -20.57 62.17
N ASN A 100 30.06 -19.77 61.13
CA ASN A 100 29.00 -19.03 60.48
C ASN A 100 28.12 -19.92 59.58
N LEU A 101 28.11 -21.24 59.84
CA LEU A 101 27.08 -22.17 59.37
C LEU A 101 25.82 -21.82 60.14
N MET A 102 25.03 -20.91 59.60
CA MET A 102 23.86 -20.42 60.33
C MET A 102 22.90 -21.58 60.68
N PRO A 103 22.10 -21.47 61.74
CA PRO A 103 22.00 -20.32 62.63
C PRO A 103 23.28 -20.22 63.47
N SER A 104 23.96 -19.07 63.43
CA SER A 104 25.23 -18.83 64.12
C SER A 104 24.94 -18.69 65.60
N VAL A 105 24.80 -19.84 66.25
CA VAL A 105 24.41 -19.97 67.64
C VAL A 105 25.51 -20.72 68.38
N ASP A 106 25.86 -20.22 69.57
CA ASP A 106 27.00 -20.71 70.37
C ASP A 106 26.96 -22.21 70.71
N ASP A 107 25.80 -22.87 70.53
CA ASP A 107 25.53 -24.27 70.84
C ASP A 107 25.11 -25.10 69.62
N LEU A 108 25.41 -24.65 68.40
CA LEU A 108 25.21 -25.43 67.18
C LEU A 108 26.15 -26.64 67.18
N VAL A 109 25.57 -27.85 67.19
CA VAL A 109 26.33 -29.08 66.98
C VAL A 109 26.29 -29.40 65.50
N TRP A 110 27.44 -29.50 64.86
CA TRP A 110 27.53 -29.76 63.42
C TRP A 110 28.73 -30.64 63.09
N LYS A 111 28.71 -31.28 61.91
CA LYS A 111 29.81 -32.09 61.39
C LYS A 111 29.80 -32.15 59.86
N VAL A 112 30.95 -31.87 59.25
CA VAL A 112 31.22 -32.29 57.86
C VAL A 112 31.53 -33.78 57.87
N ILE A 113 30.75 -34.55 57.11
CA ILE A 113 30.90 -36.00 57.05
C ILE A 113 32.06 -36.33 56.10
N THR A 114 33.09 -36.96 56.64
CA THR A 114 34.25 -37.44 55.90
C THR A 114 34.27 -38.96 55.85
N ASN A 115 34.93 -39.51 54.83
CA ASN A 115 35.26 -40.91 54.76
C ASN A 115 36.30 -41.24 55.87
N GLU A 116 36.02 -42.25 56.70
CA GLU A 116 36.89 -42.60 57.84
C GLU A 116 38.27 -43.10 57.41
N GLU A 117 38.41 -43.67 56.21
CA GLU A 117 39.66 -44.21 55.69
C GLU A 117 40.49 -43.15 54.96
N THR A 118 39.86 -42.31 54.13
CA THR A 118 40.57 -41.35 53.26
C THR A 118 40.64 -39.94 53.85
N GLY A 119 39.74 -39.60 54.78
CA GLY A 119 39.56 -38.24 55.30
C GLY A 119 38.88 -37.28 54.32
N GLU A 120 38.51 -37.74 53.13
CA GLU A 120 37.87 -36.91 52.09
C GLU A 120 36.42 -36.58 52.46
N GLN A 121 35.96 -35.39 52.05
CA GLN A 121 34.59 -34.94 52.29
C GLN A 121 33.60 -35.74 51.44
N THR A 122 32.53 -36.21 52.06
CA THR A 122 31.48 -36.99 51.38
C THR A 122 30.44 -36.11 50.67
N GLY A 123 30.56 -34.79 50.75
CA GLY A 123 29.53 -33.87 50.27
C GLY A 123 28.36 -33.67 51.22
N ARG A 124 28.48 -34.03 52.50
CA ARG A 124 27.40 -33.92 53.51
C ARG A 124 27.84 -33.12 54.73
N ILE A 125 26.98 -32.22 55.19
CA ILE A 125 27.12 -31.49 56.46
C ILE A 125 25.82 -31.72 57.25
N GLU A 126 25.94 -32.16 58.49
CA GLU A 126 24.81 -32.36 59.39
C GLU A 126 24.91 -31.34 60.53
N ALA A 127 23.78 -30.77 60.95
CA ALA A 127 23.75 -29.94 62.14
C ALA A 127 22.42 -30.02 62.91
N ASN A 128 22.50 -29.76 64.21
CA ASN A 128 21.37 -29.67 65.10
C ASN A 128 21.60 -28.64 66.21
N ALA A 129 20.54 -27.97 66.63
CA ALA A 129 20.57 -27.01 67.73
C ALA A 129 19.25 -27.05 68.52
N HIS A 130 19.32 -26.80 69.82
CA HIS A 130 18.14 -26.72 70.69
C HIS A 130 18.42 -25.78 71.86
N ARG A 131 17.52 -24.80 72.09
CA ARG A 131 17.67 -23.85 73.20
C ARG A 131 16.33 -23.44 73.78
N LEU A 132 16.11 -23.82 75.04
CA LEU A 132 14.91 -23.44 75.77
C LEU A 132 14.71 -21.92 75.93
N LYS A 133 15.77 -21.10 75.85
CA LYS A 133 15.68 -19.62 75.86
C LYS A 133 15.38 -19.01 74.48
N LEU A 134 15.25 -19.86 73.47
CA LEU A 134 15.02 -19.56 72.06
C LEU A 134 16.16 -18.76 71.39
N TYR A 135 16.42 -19.10 70.14
CA TYR A 135 17.27 -18.34 69.25
C TYR A 135 16.49 -17.15 68.67
N LYS A 136 17.05 -15.95 68.82
CA LYS A 136 16.34 -14.70 68.54
C LYS A 136 16.19 -14.45 67.05
N PHE A 137 15.03 -14.82 66.52
CA PHE A 137 14.63 -14.73 65.12
C PHE A 137 13.51 -13.70 64.94
N ALA A 138 12.59 -13.61 65.91
CA ALA A 138 11.39 -12.80 65.80
C ALA A 138 11.71 -11.31 65.61
N GLY A 139 11.10 -10.68 64.61
CA GLY A 139 11.15 -9.23 64.39
C GLY A 139 12.49 -8.70 63.89
N LYS A 140 13.41 -9.57 63.43
CA LYS A 140 14.72 -9.17 62.87
C LYS A 140 14.74 -9.03 61.34
N GLY A 141 13.62 -9.30 60.66
CA GLY A 141 13.60 -9.39 59.19
C GLY A 141 14.17 -10.73 58.72
N TYR A 142 14.72 -10.76 57.51
CA TYR A 142 15.42 -11.95 57.02
C TYR A 142 16.73 -12.13 57.77
N ILE A 143 16.85 -13.30 58.39
CA ILE A 143 18.08 -13.74 59.02
C ILE A 143 18.56 -15.01 58.30
N PRO A 144 19.87 -15.20 58.15
CA PRO A 144 20.41 -16.45 57.66
C PRO A 144 19.97 -17.62 58.56
N PHE A 145 19.32 -18.61 57.97
CA PHE A 145 18.99 -19.89 58.59
C PHE A 145 20.08 -20.92 58.40
N VAL A 146 20.66 -21.04 57.20
CA VAL A 146 21.86 -21.83 56.91
C VAL A 146 22.69 -21.08 55.87
N THR A 147 23.98 -20.94 56.12
CA THR A 147 24.94 -20.32 55.20
C THR A 147 26.13 -21.26 55.03
N ALA A 148 26.52 -21.55 53.79
CA ALA A 148 27.74 -22.31 53.53
C ALA A 148 28.50 -21.70 52.36
N THR A 149 29.76 -21.36 52.62
CA THR A 149 30.76 -20.94 51.63
C THR A 149 31.57 -22.16 51.19
N PHE A 150 31.66 -22.35 49.88
CA PHE A 150 32.40 -23.44 49.27
C PHE A 150 33.50 -22.88 48.39
N LYS A 151 34.65 -23.54 48.40
CA LYS A 151 35.67 -23.33 47.38
C LYS A 151 35.24 -24.02 46.09
N VAL A 152 35.33 -23.31 44.97
CA VAL A 152 35.01 -23.84 43.65
C VAL A 152 36.21 -24.64 43.13
N ILE A 153 36.03 -25.95 42.94
CA ILE A 153 37.09 -26.88 42.51
C ILE A 153 36.77 -27.62 41.21
N GLY A 154 35.55 -27.48 40.69
CA GLY A 154 35.11 -28.07 39.43
C GLY A 154 34.38 -27.08 38.52
N SER A 155 33.77 -27.60 37.45
CA SER A 155 33.03 -26.81 36.44
C SER A 155 31.77 -27.57 36.00
N GLY A 156 30.88 -26.89 35.27
CA GLY A 156 29.61 -27.47 34.79
C GLY A 156 28.41 -27.02 35.63
N GLU A 157 27.56 -27.96 36.03
CA GLU A 157 26.41 -27.69 36.90
C GLU A 157 26.54 -28.48 38.21
N THR A 158 26.20 -27.86 39.33
CA THR A 158 26.16 -28.53 40.64
C THR A 158 24.97 -28.06 41.47
N THR A 159 24.65 -28.81 42.52
CA THR A 159 23.55 -28.51 43.44
C THR A 159 24.06 -28.50 44.88
N VAL A 160 23.59 -27.52 45.65
CA VAL A 160 23.71 -27.47 47.11
C VAL A 160 22.30 -27.62 47.67
N ASP A 161 21.99 -28.75 48.30
CA ASP A 161 20.64 -29.12 48.73
C ASP A 161 20.52 -29.12 50.25
N LEU A 162 19.66 -28.24 50.79
CA LEU A 162 19.35 -28.18 52.23
C LEU A 162 18.08 -28.99 52.54
N PHE A 163 18.25 -30.06 53.29
CA PHE A 163 17.16 -30.82 53.88
C PHE A 163 16.97 -30.41 55.35
N VAL A 164 15.90 -29.66 55.63
CA VAL A 164 15.47 -29.34 57.00
C VAL A 164 14.70 -30.53 57.53
N ASP A 165 15.21 -31.19 58.56
CA ASP A 165 14.61 -32.38 59.17
C ASP A 165 13.64 -31.97 60.29
N ILE A 166 14.07 -31.07 61.18
CA ILE A 166 13.26 -30.55 62.29
C ILE A 166 13.38 -29.02 62.31
N LEU A 167 12.27 -28.32 62.54
CA LEU A 167 12.25 -26.90 62.87
C LEU A 167 11.04 -26.59 63.76
N THR A 168 11.28 -26.20 65.02
CA THR A 168 10.22 -25.72 65.92
C THR A 168 10.43 -24.25 66.26
N LEU A 169 9.34 -23.49 66.20
CA LEU A 169 9.30 -22.08 66.58
C LEU A 169 8.44 -21.89 67.83
N SER A 170 8.78 -20.91 68.67
CA SER A 170 8.03 -20.62 69.90
C SER A 170 8.15 -19.16 70.32
N ARG A 171 7.52 -18.81 71.45
CA ARG A 171 7.67 -17.54 72.15
C ARG A 171 8.22 -17.78 73.55
N LEU A 172 8.89 -16.77 74.10
CA LEU A 172 9.25 -16.79 75.50
C LEU A 172 8.00 -16.67 76.37
N GLY A 173 7.81 -17.65 77.24
CA GLY A 173 6.84 -17.61 78.32
C GLY A 173 7.30 -16.72 79.47
N SER A 174 6.43 -16.59 80.48
CA SER A 174 6.66 -15.75 81.67
C SER A 174 7.85 -16.17 82.53
N ASN A 175 8.33 -17.40 82.37
CA ASN A 175 9.52 -17.95 83.05
C ASN A 175 10.83 -17.70 82.29
N PHE A 176 10.81 -16.91 81.20
CA PHE A 176 11.95 -16.65 80.32
C PHE A 176 12.51 -17.90 79.60
N MET A 177 11.67 -18.91 79.42
CA MET A 177 11.93 -20.10 78.59
C MET A 177 10.83 -20.23 77.52
N THR A 178 10.95 -21.20 76.61
CA THR A 178 9.90 -21.55 75.64
C THR A 178 8.57 -21.73 76.36
N ASP A 179 7.49 -21.19 75.77
CA ASP A 179 6.13 -21.46 76.18
C ASP A 179 5.59 -22.66 75.40
N PRO A 180 5.37 -23.82 76.04
CA PRO A 180 4.88 -25.01 75.34
C PRO A 180 3.53 -24.82 74.65
N ALA A 181 2.72 -23.85 75.08
CA ALA A 181 1.44 -23.54 74.43
C ALA A 181 1.62 -22.77 73.11
N GLU A 182 2.80 -22.19 72.88
CA GLU A 182 3.14 -21.40 71.69
C GLU A 182 4.15 -22.13 70.78
N GLU A 183 4.54 -23.36 71.11
CA GLU A 183 5.41 -24.19 70.28
C GLU A 183 4.69 -24.66 69.01
N GLU A 184 5.34 -24.44 67.87
CA GLU A 184 4.86 -24.79 66.55
C GLU A 184 5.95 -25.55 65.81
N VAL A 185 5.75 -26.85 65.59
CA VAL A 185 6.65 -27.69 64.80
C VAL A 185 6.38 -27.41 63.34
N ILE A 186 7.20 -26.57 62.73
CA ILE A 186 7.08 -26.11 61.35
C ILE A 186 7.49 -27.21 60.38
N VAL A 187 8.58 -27.92 60.70
CA VAL A 187 9.07 -29.07 59.94
C VAL A 187 9.28 -30.22 60.91
N ASP A 188 8.73 -31.39 60.57
CA ASP A 188 8.83 -32.63 61.36
C ASP A 188 9.26 -33.79 60.44
N PHE A 189 10.45 -34.33 60.68
CA PHE A 189 11.09 -35.35 59.83
C PHE A 189 11.07 -35.02 58.32
N GLY A 190 11.36 -33.77 57.99
CA GLY A 190 11.36 -33.27 56.61
C GLY A 190 10.00 -32.88 56.04
N VAL A 191 8.91 -33.09 56.77
CA VAL A 191 7.54 -32.76 56.37
C VAL A 191 7.16 -31.38 56.89
N ILE A 192 6.73 -30.49 55.99
CA ILE A 192 6.25 -29.15 56.36
C ILE A 192 4.83 -29.26 56.91
N ASN A 193 4.64 -28.80 58.14
CA ASN A 193 3.33 -28.75 58.80
C ASN A 193 2.60 -27.44 58.50
N VAL A 194 1.26 -27.48 58.58
CA VAL A 194 0.43 -26.27 58.52
C VAL A 194 0.27 -25.72 59.94
N THR A 195 0.94 -24.60 60.21
CA THR A 195 0.95 -23.92 61.51
C THR A 195 0.44 -22.49 61.39
N PRO A 196 -0.03 -21.85 62.49
CA PRO A 196 -0.42 -20.44 62.48
C PRO A 196 0.71 -19.49 62.06
N THR A 197 1.95 -19.77 62.48
CA THR A 197 3.14 -19.03 62.05
C THR A 197 3.58 -19.57 60.69
N VAL A 198 3.64 -18.68 59.70
CA VAL A 198 4.14 -19.01 58.35
C VAL A 198 5.37 -18.13 58.08
N PRO A 199 6.59 -18.63 58.32
CA PRO A 199 7.80 -17.86 58.05
C PRO A 199 7.95 -17.53 56.56
N SER A 200 8.37 -16.31 56.24
CA SER A 200 8.85 -15.96 54.90
C SER A 200 10.25 -16.53 54.68
N ARG A 201 10.55 -16.93 53.44
CA ARG A 201 11.77 -17.69 53.11
C ARG A 201 12.37 -17.21 51.81
N GLU A 202 13.68 -17.06 51.79
CA GLU A 202 14.45 -16.70 50.59
C GLU A 202 15.73 -17.54 50.48
N THR A 203 16.33 -17.55 49.30
CA THR A 203 17.59 -18.26 49.04
C THR A 203 18.45 -17.43 48.12
N ALA A 204 19.69 -17.23 48.54
CA ALA A 204 20.70 -16.52 47.77
C ALA A 204 21.84 -17.48 47.42
N VAL A 205 22.36 -17.31 46.21
CA VAL A 205 23.60 -17.93 45.77
C VAL A 205 24.43 -16.81 45.17
N HIS A 206 25.59 -16.54 45.74
CA HIS A 206 26.45 -15.47 45.27
C HIS A 206 27.90 -15.94 45.16
N SER A 207 28.62 -15.38 44.20
CA SER A 207 30.06 -15.58 44.07
C SER A 207 30.78 -14.90 45.23
N GLY A 208 31.88 -15.50 45.70
CA GLY A 208 32.71 -14.98 46.80
C GLY A 208 32.37 -15.53 48.18
N LEU A 209 32.99 -14.90 49.19
CA LEU A 209 32.85 -15.21 50.62
C LEU A 209 31.56 -14.60 51.19
N TYR A 210 31.01 -15.22 52.25
CA TYR A 210 29.83 -14.71 52.94
C TYR A 210 29.87 -13.19 53.19
N ASP A 211 28.86 -12.50 52.68
CA ASP A 211 28.58 -11.11 53.00
C ASP A 211 27.30 -11.01 53.84
N PRO A 212 27.37 -10.61 55.12
CA PRO A 212 26.19 -10.41 55.95
C PRO A 212 25.27 -9.28 55.47
N HIS A 213 25.72 -8.47 54.51
CA HIS A 213 24.94 -7.43 53.84
C HIS A 213 24.56 -7.81 52.40
N CYS A 214 24.71 -9.10 52.03
CA CYS A 214 24.31 -9.62 50.72
C CYS A 214 22.87 -9.21 50.42
N ASP A 215 22.71 -8.49 49.32
CA ASP A 215 21.39 -8.05 48.87
C ASP A 215 20.62 -9.21 48.27
N ILE A 216 19.43 -9.44 48.80
CA ILE A 216 18.52 -10.50 48.37
C ILE A 216 17.27 -9.94 47.71
N THR A 217 17.07 -8.61 47.78
CA THR A 217 15.91 -7.99 47.18
C THR A 217 16.11 -7.78 45.70
N ALA A 218 15.13 -8.15 44.89
CA ALA A 218 15.17 -7.89 43.45
C ALA A 218 14.99 -6.40 43.14
N PRO A 219 15.56 -5.90 42.04
CA PRO A 219 15.37 -4.52 41.61
C PRO A 219 13.89 -4.23 41.32
N VAL A 220 13.47 -2.99 41.56
CA VAL A 220 12.11 -2.53 41.32
C VAL A 220 12.05 -1.81 39.97
N ILE A 221 11.23 -2.34 39.05
CA ILE A 221 10.89 -1.69 37.78
C ILE A 221 9.61 -0.87 38.00
N SER A 222 9.64 0.42 37.69
CA SER A 222 8.52 1.35 37.87
C SER A 222 8.28 2.21 36.63
N GLY A 223 7.04 2.63 36.40
CA GLY A 223 6.63 3.37 35.20
C GLY A 223 6.11 2.49 34.06
N ILE A 224 6.37 1.17 34.11
CA ILE A 224 5.78 0.18 33.21
C ILE A 224 5.08 -0.96 33.97
N GLU A 225 4.01 -1.50 33.37
CA GLU A 225 3.20 -2.58 33.97
C GLU A 225 3.23 -3.83 33.08
N ASN A 226 3.33 -5.00 33.70
CA ASN A 226 3.41 -6.27 32.98
C ASN A 226 2.12 -6.53 32.17
N GLY A 227 2.28 -6.82 30.88
CA GLY A 227 1.22 -7.04 29.90
C GLY A 227 0.63 -5.77 29.29
N LYS A 228 1.05 -4.57 29.71
CA LYS A 228 0.47 -3.32 29.23
C LYS A 228 0.96 -2.96 27.83
N THR A 229 0.08 -2.32 27.06
CA THR A 229 0.38 -1.81 25.72
C THR A 229 0.43 -0.28 25.74
N TYR A 230 1.47 0.28 25.14
CA TYR A 230 1.73 1.71 25.03
C TYR A 230 1.66 2.14 23.56
N CYS A 231 1.21 3.37 23.31
CA CYS A 231 1.02 3.91 21.97
C CYS A 231 2.14 4.84 21.51
N ASP A 232 3.10 5.12 22.38
CA ASP A 232 4.23 6.02 22.11
C ASP A 232 5.41 5.61 22.98
N THR A 233 6.55 6.26 22.78
CA THR A 233 7.77 6.08 23.56
C THR A 233 7.44 6.16 25.06
N VAL A 234 7.89 5.16 25.82
CA VAL A 234 7.66 5.07 27.26
C VAL A 234 8.98 5.16 28.01
N GLU A 235 8.99 5.98 29.05
CA GLU A 235 10.08 6.04 30.01
C GLU A 235 9.74 5.23 31.26
N PHE A 236 10.73 4.55 31.81
CA PHE A 236 10.60 3.79 33.05
C PHE A 236 11.85 3.93 33.90
N GLU A 237 11.73 3.61 35.18
CA GLU A 237 12.80 3.72 36.17
C GLU A 237 13.08 2.34 36.77
N VAL A 238 14.35 2.08 37.07
CA VAL A 238 14.79 0.89 37.78
C VAL A 238 15.57 1.33 39.00
N SER A 239 15.16 0.87 40.17
CA SER A 239 15.80 1.17 41.44
C SER A 239 16.11 -0.08 42.23
N ASP A 240 17.15 -0.01 43.03
CA ASP A 240 17.64 -1.10 43.87
C ASP A 240 18.49 -0.53 45.01
N ASN A 241 18.59 -1.22 46.14
CA ASN A 241 19.31 -0.76 47.34
C ASN A 241 20.83 -0.86 47.22
N VAL A 242 21.39 -1.84 46.48
CA VAL A 242 22.83 -1.89 46.16
C VAL A 242 23.15 -1.34 44.77
N GLY A 243 22.10 -1.14 43.98
CA GLY A 243 22.12 -0.48 42.69
C GLY A 243 22.04 -1.46 41.53
N VAL A 244 21.71 -0.91 40.37
CA VAL A 244 21.44 -1.68 39.16
C VAL A 244 22.75 -2.01 38.43
N ALA A 245 22.95 -3.27 38.07
CA ALA A 245 24.07 -3.71 37.24
C ALA A 245 23.79 -3.52 35.75
N ASN A 246 22.65 -4.01 35.26
CA ASN A 246 22.24 -3.83 33.87
C ASN A 246 20.70 -3.87 33.70
N VAL A 247 20.23 -3.30 32.59
CA VAL A 247 18.83 -3.38 32.15
C VAL A 247 18.80 -3.74 30.67
N LYS A 248 18.02 -4.75 30.30
CA LYS A 248 17.87 -5.20 28.92
C LYS A 248 16.41 -5.15 28.48
N ALA A 249 16.17 -4.89 27.20
CA ALA A 249 14.89 -5.06 26.52
C ALA A 249 15.09 -6.05 25.37
N GLY A 250 14.63 -7.29 25.56
CA GLY A 250 15.02 -8.41 24.70
C GLY A 250 16.52 -8.64 24.79
N ASP A 251 17.20 -8.69 23.65
CA ASP A 251 18.67 -8.86 23.58
C ASP A 251 19.45 -7.55 23.68
N VAL A 252 18.76 -6.40 23.75
CA VAL A 252 19.38 -5.07 23.73
C VAL A 252 19.58 -4.54 25.14
N GLU A 253 20.82 -4.21 25.48
CA GLU A 253 21.14 -3.51 26.73
C GLU A 253 20.79 -2.02 26.62
N LEU A 254 20.12 -1.48 27.65
CA LEU A 254 19.64 -0.11 27.71
C LEU A 254 20.53 0.72 28.64
N SER A 255 20.83 1.93 28.21
CA SER A 255 21.54 2.93 29.03
C SER A 255 20.56 3.97 29.57
N PRO A 256 20.61 4.30 30.87
CA PRO A 256 19.72 5.32 31.41
C PRO A 256 20.18 6.72 31.00
N THR A 257 19.21 7.60 30.71
CA THR A 257 19.42 9.04 30.57
C THR A 257 18.70 9.75 31.70
N ASN A 258 19.42 10.52 32.52
CA ASN A 258 18.88 11.21 33.70
C ASN A 258 18.10 10.28 34.66
N GLY A 259 18.57 9.04 34.85
CA GLY A 259 17.96 8.07 35.75
C GLY A 259 16.78 7.29 35.17
N LYS A 260 16.42 7.53 33.90
CA LYS A 260 15.33 6.83 33.22
C LYS A 260 15.81 6.02 32.02
N TYR A 261 15.12 4.91 31.76
CA TYR A 261 15.29 4.07 30.59
C TYR A 261 14.15 4.32 29.61
N THR A 262 14.43 4.17 28.32
CA THR A 262 13.48 4.49 27.25
C THR A 262 13.22 3.27 26.40
N LEU A 263 11.94 2.97 26.16
CA LEU A 263 11.51 2.04 25.11
C LEU A 263 10.97 2.85 23.94
N GLU A 264 11.67 2.78 22.80
CA GLU A 264 11.28 3.49 21.59
C GLU A 264 9.95 2.95 21.04
N LYS A 265 9.11 3.87 20.54
CA LYS A 265 7.88 3.49 19.86
C LYS A 265 8.14 2.54 18.69
N GLY A 266 7.26 1.57 18.50
CA GLY A 266 7.36 0.58 17.43
C GLY A 266 8.31 -0.59 17.69
N ILE A 267 8.95 -0.67 18.87
CA ILE A 267 9.77 -1.84 19.26
C ILE A 267 8.94 -3.13 19.38
N GLY A 268 7.61 -3.03 19.46
CA GLY A 268 6.71 -4.16 19.55
C GLY A 268 6.66 -4.75 20.96
N THR A 269 6.38 -6.05 21.06
CA THR A 269 6.35 -6.76 22.35
C THR A 269 7.76 -7.12 22.79
N VAL A 270 8.16 -6.65 23.96
CA VAL A 270 9.52 -6.85 24.49
C VAL A 270 9.48 -7.20 25.98
N LYS A 271 10.40 -8.08 26.41
CA LYS A 271 10.65 -8.39 27.83
C LYS A 271 11.78 -7.51 28.33
N VAL A 272 11.48 -6.67 29.31
CA VAL A 272 12.46 -5.89 30.08
C VAL A 272 12.96 -6.74 31.24
N VAL A 273 14.28 -6.86 31.38
CA VAL A 273 14.96 -7.57 32.48
C VAL A 273 15.91 -6.60 33.15
N ALA A 274 15.70 -6.33 34.44
CA ALA A 274 16.62 -5.57 35.27
C ALA A 274 17.40 -6.53 36.17
N THR A 275 18.71 -6.31 36.28
CA THR A 275 19.62 -7.06 37.14
C THR A 275 20.31 -6.10 38.10
N ASP A 276 20.29 -6.37 39.40
CA ASP A 276 21.05 -5.59 40.40
C ASP A 276 22.54 -6.03 40.45
N LYS A 277 23.34 -5.39 41.32
CA LYS A 277 24.76 -5.76 41.51
C LYS A 277 24.99 -7.06 42.29
N SER A 278 23.94 -7.65 42.84
CA SER A 278 23.95 -8.92 43.57
C SER A 278 23.31 -10.06 42.76
N ASP A 279 23.13 -9.84 41.45
CA ASP A 279 22.53 -10.77 40.49
C ASP A 279 21.06 -11.15 40.75
N ASN A 280 20.31 -10.35 41.52
CA ASN A 280 18.85 -10.49 41.57
C ASN A 280 18.22 -9.82 40.35
N THR A 281 17.11 -10.41 39.88
CA THR A 281 16.46 -9.99 38.65
C THR A 281 14.98 -9.70 38.84
N ALA A 282 14.49 -8.72 38.08
CA ALA A 282 13.08 -8.44 37.90
C ALA A 282 12.74 -8.33 36.42
N GLU A 283 11.54 -8.79 36.05
CA GLU A 283 11.10 -8.85 34.66
C GLU A 283 9.72 -8.22 34.45
N VAL A 284 9.55 -7.48 33.36
CA VAL A 284 8.27 -6.92 32.90
C VAL A 284 8.15 -7.10 31.40
N THR A 285 7.04 -7.63 30.91
CA THR A 285 6.75 -7.72 29.46
C THR A 285 5.78 -6.61 29.06
N VAL A 286 6.10 -5.83 28.04
CA VAL A 286 5.23 -4.74 27.52
C VAL A 286 5.15 -4.78 26.00
N THR A 287 4.17 -4.08 25.43
CA THR A 287 4.10 -3.82 23.98
C THR A 287 4.14 -2.32 23.72
N VAL A 288 5.04 -1.84 22.87
CA VAL A 288 5.08 -0.41 22.47
C VAL A 288 4.84 -0.28 20.98
N ASN A 289 3.68 0.24 20.61
CA ASN A 289 3.26 0.46 19.23
C ASN A 289 3.85 1.76 18.67
N ASP A 290 3.97 1.86 17.34
CA ASP A 290 4.27 3.13 16.66
C ASP A 290 2.98 3.93 16.43
N GLY A 291 2.48 4.55 17.50
CA GLY A 291 1.27 5.39 17.48
C GLY A 291 -0.01 4.66 17.91
N HIS A 292 -1.11 5.41 17.79
CA HIS A 292 -2.45 4.95 18.16
C HIS A 292 -3.10 4.08 17.08
N THR A 293 -3.72 2.98 17.51
CA THR A 293 -4.68 2.24 16.69
C THR A 293 -6.08 2.77 16.96
N TRP A 294 -6.79 3.23 15.93
CA TRP A 294 -8.05 3.95 16.07
C TRP A 294 -9.28 3.08 15.80
N ASN A 295 -10.30 3.23 16.64
CA ASN A 295 -11.65 2.73 16.40
C ASN A 295 -12.65 3.85 16.72
N ASN A 296 -13.35 4.37 15.71
CA ASN A 296 -14.31 5.47 15.84
C ASN A 296 -13.77 6.70 16.61
N GLY A 297 -12.53 7.11 16.34
CA GLY A 297 -11.92 8.30 16.96
C GLY A 297 -11.40 8.11 18.39
N VAL A 298 -11.52 6.91 18.95
CA VAL A 298 -10.92 6.53 20.22
C VAL A 298 -9.80 5.53 19.96
N CYS A 299 -8.66 5.71 20.61
CA CYS A 299 -7.58 4.74 20.52
C CYS A 299 -8.00 3.44 21.22
N SER A 300 -7.91 2.30 20.53
CA SER A 300 -8.28 0.98 21.05
C SER A 300 -7.34 0.43 22.13
N VAL A 301 -6.32 1.20 22.51
CA VAL A 301 -5.26 0.79 23.44
C VAL A 301 -5.23 1.66 24.69
N CYS A 302 -5.28 2.99 24.54
CA CYS A 302 -5.08 3.93 25.66
C CYS A 302 -6.26 4.89 25.87
N ASP A 303 -7.42 4.61 25.27
CA ASP A 303 -8.67 5.40 25.34
C ASP A 303 -8.55 6.88 24.94
N TYR A 304 -7.40 7.28 24.39
CA TYR A 304 -7.18 8.63 23.91
C TYR A 304 -8.20 8.92 22.82
N THR A 305 -9.04 9.93 23.07
CA THR A 305 -10.02 10.41 22.11
C THR A 305 -9.39 11.52 21.30
N CYS A 306 -9.39 11.39 19.97
CA CYS A 306 -8.85 12.40 19.08
C CYS A 306 -9.60 13.73 19.31
N VAL A 307 -8.88 14.77 19.74
CA VAL A 307 -9.48 16.10 19.97
C VAL A 307 -9.46 16.89 18.66
N HIS A 308 -10.64 17.31 18.21
CA HIS A 308 -10.83 18.14 17.02
C HIS A 308 -10.89 19.61 17.43
N LYS A 309 -9.75 20.29 17.41
CA LYS A 309 -9.71 21.75 17.62
C LYS A 309 -8.98 22.38 16.45
N ASP A 310 -9.74 22.72 15.42
CA ASP A 310 -9.51 23.61 14.26
C ASP A 310 -8.13 23.61 13.55
N ASP A 311 -7.22 22.72 13.90
CA ASP A 311 -5.90 22.65 13.33
C ASP A 311 -5.64 21.25 12.77
N SER A 312 -5.52 21.22 11.44
CA SER A 312 -5.13 20.04 10.67
C SER A 312 -3.77 19.44 11.06
N SER A 313 -2.95 20.15 11.85
CA SER A 313 -1.62 19.73 12.29
C SER A 313 -1.62 18.68 13.40
N ASN A 314 -2.75 18.49 14.10
CA ASN A 314 -2.84 17.59 15.27
C ASN A 314 -3.46 16.21 14.94
N HIS A 315 -3.60 15.86 13.66
CA HIS A 315 -4.17 14.58 13.24
C HIS A 315 -3.10 13.49 13.11
N THR A 316 -3.11 12.52 14.02
CA THR A 316 -2.33 11.29 13.88
C THR A 316 -2.87 10.46 12.70
N GLY A 317 -2.02 10.20 11.69
CA GLY A 317 -2.36 9.44 10.48
C GLY A 317 -2.55 10.28 9.20
N GLY A 318 -2.53 11.62 9.30
CA GLY A 318 -2.63 12.53 8.15
C GLY A 318 -4.04 12.65 7.54
N THR A 319 -4.12 13.34 6.39
CA THR A 319 -5.38 13.62 5.68
C THR A 319 -5.45 12.90 4.34
N GLU A 320 -6.66 12.78 3.80
CA GLU A 320 -6.92 12.31 2.45
C GLU A 320 -8.03 13.11 1.77
N ILE A 321 -8.03 13.13 0.44
CA ILE A 321 -9.06 13.78 -0.37
C ILE A 321 -10.02 12.72 -0.91
N ARG A 322 -11.32 12.90 -0.71
CA ARG A 322 -12.37 12.01 -1.26
C ARG A 322 -13.32 12.77 -2.17
N GLY A 323 -13.76 12.11 -3.24
CA GLY A 323 -14.75 12.65 -4.17
C GLY A 323 -14.19 13.67 -5.16
N ALA A 324 -12.88 13.90 -5.24
CA ALA A 324 -12.28 14.76 -6.25
C ALA A 324 -12.62 14.29 -7.66
N LYS A 325 -12.97 15.22 -8.53
CA LYS A 325 -13.35 14.98 -9.93
C LYS A 325 -12.85 16.14 -10.77
N ASP A 326 -12.14 15.86 -11.85
CA ASP A 326 -11.67 16.92 -12.75
C ASP A 326 -12.82 17.55 -13.52
N ALA A 327 -12.71 18.86 -13.78
CA ALA A 327 -13.64 19.58 -14.63
C ALA A 327 -13.47 19.13 -16.08
N THR A 328 -14.57 19.16 -16.83
CA THR A 328 -14.55 18.97 -18.29
C THR A 328 -15.12 20.21 -18.98
N CYS A 329 -15.11 20.25 -20.31
CA CYS A 329 -15.77 21.33 -21.04
C CYS A 329 -17.32 21.24 -21.01
N THR A 330 -17.90 20.21 -20.39
CA THR A 330 -19.35 20.05 -20.26
C THR A 330 -19.84 19.99 -18.82
N GLU A 331 -18.99 19.59 -17.87
CA GLU A 331 -19.30 19.42 -16.46
C GLU A 331 -18.27 20.15 -15.58
N GLU A 332 -18.75 20.77 -14.49
CA GLU A 332 -17.86 21.33 -13.47
C GLU A 332 -17.06 20.23 -12.78
N GLY A 333 -15.87 20.57 -12.29
CA GLY A 333 -15.08 19.69 -11.46
C GLY A 333 -15.32 19.95 -9.98
N TYR A 334 -14.64 19.17 -9.15
CA TYR A 334 -14.69 19.24 -7.70
C TYR A 334 -13.33 18.91 -7.11
N THR A 335 -12.81 19.78 -6.25
CA THR A 335 -11.48 19.57 -5.64
C THR A 335 -11.44 18.41 -4.65
N GLY A 336 -12.60 17.86 -4.26
CA GLY A 336 -12.72 16.82 -3.26
C GLY A 336 -12.72 17.37 -1.84
N ASP A 337 -13.39 16.63 -0.96
CA ASP A 337 -13.48 16.89 0.48
C ASP A 337 -12.23 16.35 1.20
N THR A 338 -11.74 17.06 2.21
CA THR A 338 -10.63 16.58 3.03
C THR A 338 -11.16 15.79 4.22
N TYR A 339 -10.65 14.58 4.41
CA TYR A 339 -10.98 13.67 5.51
C TYR A 339 -9.74 13.34 6.34
N CYS A 340 -9.95 13.05 7.62
CA CYS A 340 -8.92 12.46 8.48
C CYS A 340 -8.80 10.95 8.19
N LYS A 341 -7.58 10.46 7.91
CA LYS A 341 -7.34 9.01 7.70
C LYS A 341 -7.57 8.17 8.96
N GLY A 342 -7.32 8.75 10.14
CA GLY A 342 -7.44 8.04 11.42
C GLY A 342 -8.89 7.81 11.87
N CYS A 343 -9.75 8.84 11.78
CA CYS A 343 -11.14 8.77 12.28
C CYS A 343 -12.23 8.82 11.20
N GLY A 344 -11.89 9.10 9.94
CA GLY A 344 -12.85 9.15 8.83
C GLY A 344 -13.80 10.35 8.83
N VAL A 345 -13.63 11.29 9.75
CA VAL A 345 -14.42 12.54 9.83
C VAL A 345 -14.00 13.50 8.71
N LYS A 346 -15.00 14.20 8.13
CA LYS A 346 -14.80 15.27 7.16
C LYS A 346 -14.25 16.51 7.86
N LEU A 347 -13.07 16.95 7.45
CA LEU A 347 -12.34 18.10 8.00
C LEU A 347 -12.68 19.39 7.28
N SER A 348 -12.77 19.34 5.95
CA SER A 348 -13.12 20.51 5.15
C SER A 348 -13.87 20.10 3.88
N THR A 349 -14.74 20.99 3.43
CA THR A 349 -15.49 20.80 2.19
C THR A 349 -14.66 21.26 1.00
N GLY A 350 -14.59 20.44 -0.05
CA GLY A 350 -14.00 20.82 -1.33
C GLY A 350 -14.81 21.92 -2.02
N SER A 351 -14.22 22.55 -3.04
CA SER A 351 -14.89 23.59 -3.84
C SER A 351 -15.14 23.10 -5.27
N SER A 352 -16.20 23.62 -5.90
CA SER A 352 -16.44 23.42 -7.32
C SER A 352 -15.37 24.13 -8.14
N THR A 353 -14.98 23.52 -9.27
CA THR A 353 -14.10 24.15 -10.26
C THR A 353 -14.88 24.41 -11.55
N ASN A 354 -14.65 25.57 -12.14
CA ASN A 354 -15.31 25.96 -13.38
C ASN A 354 -15.01 24.95 -14.49
N LYS A 355 -15.96 24.81 -15.42
CA LYS A 355 -15.79 24.03 -16.65
C LYS A 355 -14.56 24.51 -17.42
N LEU A 356 -13.91 23.57 -18.11
CA LEU A 356 -12.82 23.88 -19.01
C LEU A 356 -13.35 24.53 -20.30
N SER A 357 -12.50 25.29 -20.97
CA SER A 357 -12.79 25.79 -22.32
C SER A 357 -12.85 24.63 -23.33
N HIS A 358 -13.63 24.78 -24.40
CA HIS A 358 -13.70 23.83 -25.50
C HIS A 358 -12.43 23.86 -26.37
N ASP A 359 -11.85 22.70 -26.74
CA ASP A 359 -10.84 22.61 -27.83
C ASP A 359 -11.54 22.60 -29.20
N LEU A 360 -11.70 23.78 -29.80
CA LEU A 360 -12.50 24.00 -31.00
C LEU A 360 -11.68 23.92 -32.29
N VAL A 361 -12.22 23.19 -33.28
CA VAL A 361 -11.71 23.15 -34.67
C VAL A 361 -12.67 23.88 -35.58
N ASN A 362 -12.19 24.89 -36.30
CA ASN A 362 -12.98 25.60 -37.31
C ASN A 362 -13.18 24.74 -38.56
N THR A 363 -14.41 24.74 -39.07
CA THR A 363 -14.77 24.28 -40.42
C THR A 363 -15.30 25.48 -41.21
N PRO A 364 -14.60 25.92 -42.27
CA PRO A 364 -15.03 27.06 -43.07
C PRO A 364 -16.35 26.80 -43.79
N ALA A 365 -17.09 27.86 -44.10
CA ALA A 365 -18.28 27.77 -44.92
C ALA A 365 -17.95 27.26 -46.34
N LYS A 366 -18.82 26.42 -46.88
CA LYS A 366 -18.76 25.91 -48.26
C LYS A 366 -20.13 26.06 -48.90
N ASP A 367 -20.19 26.70 -50.06
CA ASP A 367 -21.45 26.86 -50.78
C ASP A 367 -22.00 25.52 -51.27
N ALA A 368 -23.33 25.38 -51.25
CA ALA A 368 -24.00 24.22 -51.83
C ALA A 368 -23.95 24.27 -53.36
N THR A 369 -23.94 23.10 -53.98
CA THR A 369 -24.07 22.94 -55.42
C THR A 369 -25.25 22.02 -55.74
N ALA A 370 -25.55 21.81 -57.03
CA ALA A 370 -26.52 20.80 -57.42
C ALA A 370 -26.05 19.37 -57.14
N ALA A 371 -24.74 19.16 -56.96
CA ALA A 371 -24.14 17.84 -56.73
C ALA A 371 -23.86 17.55 -55.23
N GLU A 372 -23.51 18.58 -54.46
CA GLU A 372 -23.08 18.45 -53.07
C GLU A 372 -23.80 19.45 -52.17
N THR A 373 -24.14 19.03 -50.94
CA THR A 373 -24.59 19.96 -49.90
C THR A 373 -23.46 20.92 -49.53
N GLY A 374 -23.84 22.14 -49.15
CA GLY A 374 -22.92 23.10 -48.55
C GLY A 374 -22.96 23.01 -47.02
N ASN A 375 -22.18 23.87 -46.37
CA ASN A 375 -22.26 24.09 -44.94
C ASN A 375 -22.02 25.56 -44.58
N LYS A 376 -22.65 26.02 -43.49
CA LYS A 376 -22.26 27.25 -42.81
C LYS A 376 -20.91 27.06 -42.13
N GLU A 377 -20.22 28.14 -41.82
CA GLU A 377 -19.03 28.07 -40.95
C GLU A 377 -19.44 27.61 -39.54
N TYR A 378 -18.65 26.71 -38.94
CA TYR A 378 -18.88 26.22 -37.59
C TYR A 378 -17.59 25.78 -36.89
N TRP A 379 -17.64 25.60 -35.57
CA TRP A 379 -16.56 25.08 -34.76
C TRP A 379 -16.99 23.79 -34.07
N HIS A 380 -16.15 22.76 -34.12
CA HIS A 380 -16.41 21.47 -33.49
C HIS A 380 -15.43 21.24 -32.34
N CYS A 381 -15.95 20.94 -31.14
CA CYS A 381 -15.11 20.64 -29.99
C CYS A 381 -14.62 19.20 -30.04
N LYS A 382 -13.30 18.98 -30.04
CA LYS A 382 -12.73 17.63 -30.06
C LYS A 382 -13.02 16.83 -28.80
N ASP A 383 -13.17 17.51 -27.66
CA ASP A 383 -13.31 16.85 -26.36
C ASP A 383 -14.73 16.31 -26.12
N CYS A 384 -15.77 17.08 -26.48
CA CYS A 384 -17.16 16.72 -26.19
C CYS A 384 -18.02 16.46 -27.44
N GLY A 385 -17.49 16.66 -28.65
CA GLY A 385 -18.20 16.41 -29.90
C GLY A 385 -19.30 17.41 -30.24
N LYS A 386 -19.42 18.51 -29.47
CA LYS A 386 -20.43 19.55 -29.70
C LYS A 386 -20.01 20.52 -30.81
N TYR A 387 -21.01 21.14 -31.44
CA TYR A 387 -20.85 22.10 -32.52
C TYR A 387 -21.25 23.50 -32.05
N PHE A 388 -20.55 24.51 -32.53
CA PHE A 388 -20.72 25.90 -32.13
C PHE A 388 -20.69 26.83 -33.34
N ALA A 389 -21.46 27.92 -33.27
CA ALA A 389 -21.49 28.97 -34.29
C ALA A 389 -20.41 30.04 -34.11
N ASP A 390 -19.61 29.96 -33.04
CA ASP A 390 -18.57 30.93 -32.70
C ASP A 390 -17.29 30.27 -32.19
N GLU A 391 -16.17 30.98 -32.38
CA GLU A 391 -14.82 30.56 -31.96
C GLU A 391 -14.65 30.44 -30.43
N LYS A 392 -15.57 30.98 -29.62
CA LYS A 392 -15.51 30.92 -28.15
C LYS A 392 -16.31 29.76 -27.57
N GLY A 393 -17.04 29.02 -28.40
CA GLY A 393 -17.84 27.87 -27.96
C GLY A 393 -19.01 28.25 -27.06
N THR A 394 -19.60 29.43 -27.28
CA THR A 394 -20.68 29.95 -26.43
C THR A 394 -22.07 29.68 -27.01
N ASN A 395 -22.19 29.61 -28.34
CA ASN A 395 -23.43 29.38 -29.06
C ASN A 395 -23.45 27.96 -29.63
N GLU A 396 -23.90 26.99 -28.83
CA GLU A 396 -24.05 25.60 -29.24
C GLU A 396 -25.14 25.47 -30.33
N ILE A 397 -24.83 24.69 -31.37
CA ILE A 397 -25.73 24.39 -32.50
C ILE A 397 -25.79 22.89 -32.75
N LYS A 398 -26.83 22.42 -33.46
CA LYS A 398 -26.90 21.02 -33.87
C LYS A 398 -26.12 20.81 -35.17
N PRO A 399 -25.58 19.59 -35.41
CA PRO A 399 -24.91 19.27 -36.67
C PRO A 399 -25.79 19.60 -37.90
N ASP A 400 -27.09 19.30 -37.84
CA ASP A 400 -28.03 19.55 -38.94
C ASP A 400 -28.22 21.04 -39.25
N ASP A 401 -28.02 21.94 -38.28
CA ASP A 401 -28.15 23.40 -38.49
C ASP A 401 -27.01 23.97 -39.35
N THR A 402 -25.91 23.21 -39.46
CA THR A 402 -24.74 23.56 -40.28
C THR A 402 -24.95 23.25 -41.75
N VAL A 403 -25.83 22.30 -42.10
CA VAL A 403 -25.99 21.79 -43.46
C VAL A 403 -26.81 22.75 -44.32
N ILE A 404 -26.30 23.07 -45.51
CA ILE A 404 -27.02 23.83 -46.54
C ILE A 404 -27.48 22.83 -47.61
N PRO A 405 -28.80 22.68 -47.85
CA PRO A 405 -29.32 21.76 -48.87
C PRO A 405 -28.75 22.01 -50.26
N LYS A 406 -28.70 20.95 -51.09
CA LYS A 406 -28.30 21.02 -52.49
C LYS A 406 -29.16 22.03 -53.26
N LEU A 407 -28.55 22.71 -54.24
CA LEU A 407 -29.27 23.61 -55.13
C LEU A 407 -30.12 22.81 -56.14
N PRO A 408 -31.21 23.38 -56.67
CA PRO A 408 -31.96 22.78 -57.76
C PRO A 408 -31.04 22.51 -58.96
N PRO A 409 -31.17 21.35 -59.63
CA PRO A 409 -30.28 20.98 -60.72
C PRO A 409 -30.67 21.68 -62.04
N ASP A 410 -29.70 21.86 -62.93
CA ASP A 410 -29.86 22.42 -64.27
C ASP A 410 -29.20 21.52 -65.32
N ILE A 411 -29.68 21.60 -66.56
CA ILE A 411 -29.10 20.92 -67.71
C ILE A 411 -27.89 21.72 -68.19
N ILE A 412 -26.69 21.17 -68.07
CA ILE A 412 -25.44 21.81 -68.48
C ILE A 412 -24.99 21.45 -69.89
N LYS A 413 -25.50 20.34 -70.46
CA LYS A 413 -25.26 19.98 -71.87
C LYS A 413 -26.51 19.39 -72.51
N GLY A 414 -26.66 19.66 -73.81
CA GLY A 414 -27.76 19.15 -74.63
C GLY A 414 -29.00 20.03 -74.72
N LYS A 415 -28.96 21.23 -74.14
CA LYS A 415 -30.00 22.25 -74.32
C LYS A 415 -30.17 22.61 -75.81
N GLY A 416 -31.42 22.66 -76.30
CA GLY A 416 -31.73 23.13 -77.66
C GLY A 416 -31.34 22.20 -78.80
N GLN A 417 -31.13 20.90 -78.54
CA GLN A 417 -30.92 19.91 -79.60
C GLN A 417 -32.12 19.88 -80.56
N SER A 418 -31.87 19.55 -81.83
CA SER A 418 -32.95 19.35 -82.81
C SER A 418 -32.70 18.16 -83.72
N ILE A 419 -33.78 17.51 -84.13
CA ILE A 419 -33.82 16.35 -85.04
C ILE A 419 -34.95 16.50 -86.05
N THR A 420 -34.99 15.64 -87.06
CA THR A 420 -36.13 15.55 -87.99
C THR A 420 -37.10 14.44 -87.58
N THR A 421 -38.40 14.62 -87.86
CA THR A 421 -39.47 13.66 -87.54
C THR A 421 -39.16 12.29 -88.14
N GLY A 422 -39.19 11.25 -87.31
CA GLY A 422 -38.84 9.87 -87.68
C GLY A 422 -37.33 9.57 -87.75
N GLU A 423 -36.45 10.52 -87.40
CA GLU A 423 -35.01 10.30 -87.29
C GLU A 423 -34.69 9.47 -86.04
N LYS A 424 -34.19 8.24 -86.24
CA LYS A 424 -33.76 7.35 -85.16
C LYS A 424 -32.37 7.71 -84.66
N LYS A 425 -32.27 8.82 -83.92
CA LYS A 425 -31.01 9.33 -83.36
C LYS A 425 -31.11 9.51 -81.84
N ALA A 426 -30.17 8.92 -81.11
CA ALA A 426 -30.11 9.09 -79.67
C ALA A 426 -29.75 10.53 -79.30
N LEU A 427 -30.43 11.09 -78.28
CA LEU A 427 -30.18 12.44 -77.77
C LEU A 427 -29.59 12.36 -76.37
N SER A 428 -28.56 13.18 -76.09
CA SER A 428 -27.86 13.17 -74.81
C SER A 428 -28.00 14.50 -74.09
N PHE A 429 -28.38 14.43 -72.82
CA PHE A 429 -28.54 15.55 -71.92
C PHE A 429 -27.71 15.30 -70.67
N THR A 430 -27.09 16.35 -70.13
CA THR A 430 -26.29 16.26 -68.91
C THR A 430 -26.81 17.23 -67.88
N SER A 431 -27.24 16.74 -66.73
CA SER A 431 -27.56 17.56 -65.55
C SER A 431 -26.32 17.74 -64.68
N ASN A 432 -26.20 18.89 -64.00
CA ASN A 432 -25.17 19.11 -62.98
C ASN A 432 -25.47 18.46 -61.62
N ALA A 433 -26.59 17.75 -61.48
CA ALA A 433 -26.88 16.93 -60.30
C ALA A 433 -25.85 15.80 -60.13
N ALA A 434 -25.67 15.34 -58.90
CA ALA A 434 -24.92 14.12 -58.64
C ALA A 434 -25.70 12.90 -59.13
N PHE A 435 -25.00 11.92 -59.69
CA PHE A 435 -25.62 10.71 -60.23
C PHE A 435 -26.34 9.88 -59.16
N ASN A 436 -25.83 9.86 -57.93
CA ASN A 436 -26.47 9.15 -56.81
C ASN A 436 -27.83 9.74 -56.43
N ASP A 437 -28.10 11.00 -56.78
CA ASP A 437 -29.38 11.64 -56.51
C ASP A 437 -30.40 11.41 -57.62
N PHE A 438 -30.01 10.75 -58.74
CA PHE A 438 -30.85 10.57 -59.91
C PHE A 438 -32.01 9.62 -59.60
N ILE A 439 -33.24 10.07 -59.91
CA ILE A 439 -34.47 9.31 -59.64
C ILE A 439 -35.06 8.76 -60.94
N ARG A 440 -35.28 9.60 -61.96
CA ARG A 440 -35.94 9.22 -63.22
C ARG A 440 -35.78 10.27 -64.32
N VAL A 441 -36.17 9.92 -65.54
CA VAL A 441 -36.34 10.84 -66.67
C VAL A 441 -37.82 11.10 -66.94
N GLU A 442 -38.15 12.34 -67.28
CA GLU A 442 -39.47 12.77 -67.71
C GLU A 442 -39.41 13.30 -69.15
N LEU A 443 -40.40 12.96 -69.96
CA LEU A 443 -40.61 13.49 -71.29
C LEU A 443 -42.00 14.13 -71.37
N ASP A 444 -42.04 15.41 -71.74
CA ASP A 444 -43.25 16.24 -71.77
C ASP A 444 -44.06 16.21 -70.46
N GLY A 445 -43.34 16.16 -69.33
CA GLY A 445 -43.92 16.13 -67.99
C GLY A 445 -44.46 14.75 -67.56
N LYS A 446 -44.22 13.69 -68.34
CA LYS A 446 -44.58 12.31 -67.98
C LYS A 446 -43.32 11.50 -67.68
N THR A 447 -43.38 10.61 -66.69
CA THR A 447 -42.29 9.65 -66.44
C THR A 447 -42.05 8.79 -67.67
N LEU A 448 -40.80 8.74 -68.10
CA LEU A 448 -40.35 7.94 -69.23
C LEU A 448 -39.99 6.53 -68.77
N ASP A 449 -40.28 5.52 -69.60
CA ASP A 449 -39.94 4.14 -69.30
C ASP A 449 -38.41 3.95 -69.26
N GLU A 450 -37.89 3.18 -68.32
CA GLU A 450 -36.45 2.93 -68.19
C GLU A 450 -35.86 2.22 -69.42
N THR A 451 -36.69 1.51 -70.18
CA THR A 451 -36.29 0.91 -71.45
C THR A 451 -36.07 1.94 -72.56
N ASP A 452 -36.49 3.20 -72.40
CA ASP A 452 -36.38 4.26 -73.40
C ASP A 452 -35.16 5.18 -73.20
N TYR A 453 -34.40 5.02 -72.12
CA TYR A 453 -33.18 5.80 -71.88
C TYR A 453 -32.06 4.98 -71.23
N THR A 454 -30.87 5.59 -71.14
CA THR A 454 -29.77 5.11 -70.29
C THR A 454 -29.23 6.28 -69.47
N ALA A 455 -28.86 6.03 -68.21
CA ALA A 455 -28.24 7.02 -67.34
C ALA A 455 -26.89 6.49 -66.83
N ARG A 456 -25.85 7.34 -66.74
CA ARG A 456 -24.52 6.93 -66.27
C ARG A 456 -23.78 8.03 -65.49
N GLU A 457 -22.79 7.58 -64.72
CA GLU A 457 -21.86 8.40 -63.92
C GLU A 457 -20.99 9.37 -64.75
N GLY A 458 -20.48 10.39 -64.07
CA GLY A 458 -20.28 11.75 -64.61
C GLY A 458 -21.42 12.65 -64.09
N SER A 459 -21.37 13.99 -64.26
CA SER A 459 -22.58 14.81 -64.04
C SER A 459 -23.76 14.11 -64.73
N THR A 460 -24.91 13.89 -64.07
CA THR A 460 -25.93 12.91 -64.51
C THR A 460 -26.20 12.97 -66.01
N VAL A 461 -25.65 12.01 -66.77
CA VAL A 461 -25.77 11.96 -68.24
C VAL A 461 -26.91 11.01 -68.61
N VAL A 462 -27.97 11.57 -69.17
CA VAL A 462 -29.12 10.83 -69.71
C VAL A 462 -29.02 10.77 -71.23
N ILE A 463 -29.24 9.59 -71.80
CA ILE A 463 -29.29 9.38 -73.24
C ILE A 463 -30.66 8.76 -73.57
N LEU A 464 -31.50 9.50 -74.30
CA LEU A 464 -32.74 8.98 -74.87
C LEU A 464 -32.38 8.04 -76.03
N LYS A 465 -32.94 6.82 -76.03
CA LYS A 465 -32.66 5.82 -77.07
C LYS A 465 -33.28 6.23 -78.39
N ALA A 466 -32.65 5.82 -79.48
CA ALA A 466 -33.02 6.21 -80.84
C ALA A 466 -34.47 5.85 -81.23
N ASP A 467 -35.00 4.73 -80.72
CA ASP A 467 -36.38 4.31 -81.02
C ASP A 467 -37.42 5.18 -80.32
N CYS A 468 -37.19 5.55 -79.05
CA CYS A 468 -38.02 6.50 -78.30
C CYS A 468 -38.06 7.85 -79.03
N VAL A 469 -36.89 8.36 -79.41
CA VAL A 469 -36.77 9.65 -80.11
C VAL A 469 -37.46 9.64 -81.48
N GLY A 470 -37.35 8.54 -82.23
CA GLY A 470 -37.97 8.40 -83.55
C GLY A 470 -39.50 8.31 -83.52
N ALA A 471 -40.10 8.01 -82.36
CA ALA A 471 -41.55 7.93 -82.18
C ALA A 471 -42.21 9.29 -81.83
N LEU A 472 -41.42 10.34 -81.59
CA LEU A 472 -41.92 11.66 -81.24
C LEU A 472 -42.52 12.39 -82.45
N SER A 473 -43.64 13.08 -82.22
CA SER A 473 -44.28 13.96 -83.20
C SER A 473 -43.45 15.20 -83.48
N ALA A 474 -43.71 15.90 -84.59
CA ALA A 474 -43.12 17.21 -84.80
C ALA A 474 -43.56 18.21 -83.71
N GLY A 475 -42.63 19.01 -83.18
CA GLY A 475 -42.91 19.96 -82.11
C GLY A 475 -41.73 20.25 -81.19
N GLU A 476 -41.96 21.12 -80.21
CA GLU A 476 -41.05 21.32 -79.08
C GLU A 476 -41.40 20.31 -77.98
N HIS A 477 -40.39 19.56 -77.54
CA HIS A 477 -40.50 18.58 -76.47
C HIS A 477 -39.65 19.01 -75.27
N ARG A 478 -40.08 18.63 -74.07
CA ARG A 478 -39.40 18.94 -72.81
C ARG A 478 -38.84 17.67 -72.20
N ILE A 479 -37.55 17.67 -71.89
CA ILE A 479 -36.92 16.62 -71.09
C ILE A 479 -36.68 17.12 -69.68
N GLY A 480 -37.10 16.35 -68.69
CA GLY A 480 -36.80 16.52 -67.27
C GLY A 480 -35.88 15.41 -66.76
N ILE A 481 -34.81 15.77 -66.07
CA ILE A 481 -33.98 14.82 -65.32
C ILE A 481 -34.27 15.08 -63.83
N VAL A 482 -34.97 14.15 -63.19
CA VAL A 482 -35.42 14.29 -61.80
C VAL A 482 -34.35 13.76 -60.87
N SER A 483 -33.94 14.59 -59.91
CA SER A 483 -33.03 14.23 -58.82
C SER A 483 -33.64 14.58 -57.47
N GLU A 484 -33.05 14.12 -56.35
CA GLU A 484 -33.55 14.41 -54.99
C GLU A 484 -33.73 15.91 -54.70
N SER A 485 -32.83 16.76 -55.22
CA SER A 485 -32.87 18.23 -55.03
C SER A 485 -33.80 18.97 -55.99
N GLY A 486 -34.44 18.27 -56.94
CA GLY A 486 -35.38 18.85 -57.90
C GLY A 486 -35.18 18.32 -59.32
N THR A 487 -35.85 18.96 -60.29
CA THR A 487 -35.84 18.51 -61.70
C THR A 487 -35.12 19.51 -62.59
N ALA A 488 -34.09 19.05 -63.29
CA ALA A 488 -33.42 19.81 -64.33
C ALA A 488 -34.20 19.67 -65.65
N VAL A 489 -34.70 20.78 -66.20
CA VAL A 489 -35.58 20.75 -67.38
C VAL A 489 -34.98 21.53 -68.54
N THR A 490 -35.06 20.99 -69.76
CA THR A 490 -34.77 21.74 -70.98
C THR A 490 -35.67 21.31 -72.14
N THR A 491 -35.60 22.02 -73.26
CA THR A 491 -36.33 21.70 -74.48
C THR A 491 -35.41 21.19 -75.59
N PHE A 492 -35.98 20.38 -76.47
CA PHE A 492 -35.40 19.98 -77.75
C PHE A 492 -36.51 19.96 -78.82
N THR A 493 -36.14 20.11 -80.08
CA THR A 493 -37.12 20.29 -81.18
C THR A 493 -37.09 19.13 -82.16
N VAL A 494 -38.26 18.56 -82.44
CA VAL A 494 -38.47 17.61 -83.54
C VAL A 494 -39.06 18.39 -84.72
N LYS A 495 -38.25 18.64 -85.75
CA LYS A 495 -38.63 19.37 -86.97
C LYS A 495 -39.42 18.47 -87.91
N GLU A 496 -40.37 19.03 -88.66
CA GLU A 496 -41.09 18.28 -89.68
C GLU A 496 -40.15 17.71 -90.75
N LYS A 497 -40.46 16.48 -91.20
CA LYS A 497 -39.73 15.84 -92.30
C LYS A 497 -40.20 16.42 -93.62
N MET A 498 -39.33 17.14 -94.31
CA MET A 498 -39.64 17.60 -95.66
C MET A 498 -39.70 16.41 -96.62
N THR A 499 -40.88 16.15 -97.20
CA THR A 499 -41.08 15.21 -98.30
C THR A 499 -40.61 15.84 -99.61
N ALA A 500 -39.70 15.16 -100.30
CA ALA A 500 -39.33 15.49 -101.67
C ALA A 500 -40.47 15.11 -102.65
N ASP A 501 -40.64 16.00 -103.63
CA ASP A 501 -41.31 15.87 -104.93
C ASP A 501 -42.84 16.08 -105.02
N ASN A 502 -43.23 17.34 -105.26
CA ASN A 502 -43.63 17.76 -106.61
C ASN A 502 -43.41 19.27 -106.85
N GLU A 503 -42.51 19.54 -107.81
CA GLU A 503 -42.27 20.76 -108.63
C GLU A 503 -43.53 21.54 -109.05
N ILE A 504 -43.59 22.84 -109.39
CA ILE A 504 -42.68 23.99 -109.57
C ILE A 504 -43.58 25.25 -109.48
N GLN A 505 -43.15 26.30 -108.75
CA GLN A 505 -43.27 27.68 -109.23
C GLN A 505 -42.18 28.58 -108.63
N SER A 506 -41.15 28.81 -109.45
CA SER A 506 -40.20 29.94 -109.57
C SER A 506 -39.29 30.35 -108.38
N PRO A 507 -38.03 30.77 -108.68
CA PRO A 507 -36.99 30.94 -107.67
C PRO A 507 -37.11 32.30 -106.98
N GLN A 508 -36.94 32.31 -105.66
CA GLN A 508 -36.53 33.51 -104.95
C GLN A 508 -35.17 33.25 -104.31
N THR A 509 -34.12 33.63 -105.04
CA THR A 509 -32.79 33.86 -104.48
C THR A 509 -32.81 35.15 -103.67
N GLY A 510 -32.21 35.12 -102.48
CA GLY A 510 -31.91 36.32 -101.69
C GLY A 510 -33.08 36.75 -100.81
N ASP A 511 -32.80 37.00 -99.53
CA ASP A 511 -33.83 37.41 -98.57
C ASP A 511 -33.46 37.24 -97.08
N ASN A 512 -32.47 36.42 -96.72
CA ASN A 512 -32.10 36.23 -95.30
C ASN A 512 -30.61 35.92 -95.14
N SER A 513 -29.82 36.44 -96.07
CA SER A 513 -28.42 36.69 -95.80
C SER A 513 -28.36 37.81 -94.77
N SER A 514 -27.64 37.56 -93.67
CA SER A 514 -27.37 38.57 -92.65
C SER A 514 -26.89 39.86 -93.34
N LEU A 515 -27.72 40.91 -93.26
CA LEU A 515 -27.40 42.28 -93.71
C LEU A 515 -26.08 42.78 -93.07
N PHE A 516 -25.68 42.16 -91.95
CA PHE A 516 -24.44 42.39 -91.22
C PHE A 516 -23.23 41.62 -91.80
N LEU A 517 -23.43 40.42 -92.37
CA LEU A 517 -22.35 39.62 -92.97
C LEU A 517 -21.92 40.15 -94.34
N TRP A 518 -22.86 40.69 -95.14
CA TRP A 518 -22.53 41.27 -96.46
C TRP A 518 -21.97 42.68 -96.37
N THR A 519 -22.32 43.46 -95.35
CA THR A 519 -21.68 44.76 -95.09
C THR A 519 -20.25 44.60 -94.57
N ALA A 520 -19.96 43.57 -93.77
CA ALA A 520 -18.59 43.25 -93.33
C ALA A 520 -17.69 42.71 -94.45
N LEU A 521 -18.22 41.94 -95.41
CA LEU A 521 -17.45 41.42 -96.55
C LEU A 521 -17.13 42.49 -97.61
N LEU A 522 -18.00 43.48 -97.80
CA LEU A 522 -17.80 44.57 -98.77
C LEU A 522 -16.62 45.50 -98.42
N PHE A 523 -16.30 45.67 -97.13
CA PHE A 523 -15.12 46.45 -96.71
C PHE A 523 -13.80 45.68 -96.86
N ILE A 524 -13.81 44.35 -96.86
CA ILE A 524 -12.59 43.52 -97.00
C ILE A 524 -12.17 43.38 -98.47
N SER A 525 -13.11 43.48 -99.43
CA SER A 525 -12.78 43.45 -100.87
C SER A 525 -12.41 44.81 -101.50
N ALA A 526 -12.71 45.93 -100.83
CA ALA A 526 -12.38 47.28 -101.32
C ALA A 526 -10.88 47.63 -101.23
N PHE A 527 -10.09 46.94 -100.39
CA PHE A 527 -8.64 47.15 -100.28
C PHE A 527 -7.80 46.24 -101.20
N GLY A 528 -8.38 45.23 -101.84
CA GLY A 528 -7.65 44.27 -102.69
C GLY A 528 -7.60 44.61 -104.20
N VAL A 529 -8.54 45.44 -104.70
CA VAL A 529 -8.74 45.64 -106.16
C VAL A 529 -8.28 47.01 -106.66
N LEU A 530 -7.98 47.97 -105.78
CA LEU A 530 -7.21 49.19 -106.16
C LEU A 530 -5.74 48.89 -106.48
N GLY A 531 -5.25 47.68 -106.19
CA GLY A 531 -3.87 47.28 -106.41
C GLY A 531 -3.53 46.63 -107.76
N ARG A 532 -4.49 46.30 -108.65
CA ARG A 532 -4.17 45.41 -109.80
C ARG A 532 -4.75 45.73 -111.19
N THR A 533 -5.34 46.90 -111.47
CA THR A 533 -5.86 47.23 -112.83
C THR A 533 -5.55 48.60 -113.42
N ILE A 534 -4.61 49.41 -112.90
CA ILE A 534 -4.00 50.53 -113.69
C ILE A 534 -2.46 50.49 -113.60
N TYR A 535 -1.93 49.27 -113.62
CA TYR A 535 -0.53 48.97 -113.91
C TYR A 535 -0.33 48.57 -115.39
N CYS A 536 -1.39 48.40 -116.20
CA CYS A 536 -1.26 47.90 -117.59
C CYS A 536 -2.28 48.48 -118.60
N ARG A 537 -2.55 49.79 -118.58
CA ARG A 537 -3.06 50.50 -119.76
C ARG A 537 -2.19 51.72 -120.06
N ARG A 538 -1.29 51.55 -121.04
CA ARG A 538 -0.88 52.54 -122.06
C ARG A 538 -0.41 53.90 -121.51
N LYS A 539 0.86 54.30 -121.53
CA LYS A 539 1.84 54.35 -122.65
C LYS A 539 1.23 54.38 -124.08
N ARG A 540 1.39 55.56 -124.71
CA ARG A 540 1.12 55.96 -126.11
C ARG A 540 -0.25 56.59 -126.37
N ALA A 541 -0.38 57.92 -126.18
CA ALA A 541 0.07 58.98 -127.08
C ALA A 541 0.48 60.20 -126.24
#